data_AF-A0A9X3W587-F1
#
_entry.id   AF-A0A9X3W587-F1
#
_cell.length_a   1.000
_cell.length_b   1.000
_cell.length_c   1.000
_cell.angle_alpha   90.00
_cell.angle_beta   90.00
_cell.angle_gamma   90.00
#
_symmetry.space_group_name_H-M   'P 1'
#
loop_
_entity.id
_entity.type
_entity.pdbx_description
1 polymer ?
#
loop_
_entity_poly.entity_id
_entity_poly.type
_entity_poly.pdbx_seq_one_letter_code
_entity_poly.pdbx_strand_id
1 'polypeptide(L)'
;MWAISKQKVENFFGRMTQSMHLNAKKIINWYSYILFIAPLLFWALIAMRSGASRESIQSIIMKQPVVAIGTIIAIVDFVLGYYLLLNKKKFMVNRQTYRFFMVSQLIGQIVVGNLLCAILAILGMYKATALKKTQDNVNPVIIAISIASAVILAGCLVLILLLEF
;
A
#
# COMPACT_ATOMS: atom_id res chain seq x y z
N MET A 1 -15.20 28.96 -3.49
CA MET A 1 -15.11 27.74 -4.33
C MET A 1 -14.49 26.51 -3.63
N TRP A 2 -13.58 26.69 -2.65
CA TRP A 2 -12.89 25.56 -1.98
C TRP A 2 -13.77 24.72 -1.02
N ALA A 3 -14.77 25.34 -0.37
CA ALA A 3 -15.71 24.63 0.50
C ALA A 3 -16.63 23.66 -0.29
N ILE A 4 -17.05 24.06 -1.49
CA ILE A 4 -17.92 23.26 -2.36
C ILE A 4 -17.17 22.01 -2.88
N SER A 5 -15.87 22.12 -3.18
CA SER A 5 -15.08 20.95 -3.60
C SER A 5 -14.83 19.98 -2.44
N LYS A 6 -14.52 20.49 -1.23
CA LYS A 6 -14.37 19.64 -0.02
C LYS A 6 -15.65 18.87 0.27
N GLN A 7 -16.80 19.55 0.24
CA GLN A 7 -18.09 18.92 0.52
C GLN A 7 -18.46 17.89 -0.57
N LYS A 8 -18.12 18.14 -1.84
CA LYS A 8 -18.33 17.18 -2.94
C LYS A 8 -17.46 15.93 -2.80
N VAL A 9 -16.19 16.12 -2.40
CA VAL A 9 -15.23 15.04 -2.14
C VAL A 9 -15.66 14.21 -0.92
N GLU A 10 -16.04 14.86 0.18
CA GLU A 10 -16.59 14.19 1.36
C GLU A 10 -17.87 13.41 1.05
N ASN A 11 -18.77 13.99 0.24
CA ASN A 11 -19.98 13.29 -0.20
C ASN A 11 -19.68 12.09 -1.10
N PHE A 12 -18.64 12.14 -1.93
CA PHE A 12 -18.23 11.01 -2.77
C PHE A 12 -17.63 9.87 -1.94
N PHE A 13 -16.67 10.18 -1.06
CA PHE A 13 -16.09 9.19 -0.15
C PHE A 13 -17.11 8.67 0.88
N GLY A 14 -18.04 9.52 1.32
CA GLY A 14 -19.18 9.16 2.15
C GLY A 14 -20.05 8.11 1.45
N ARG A 15 -20.49 8.39 0.21
CA ARG A 15 -21.27 7.44 -0.58
C ARG A 15 -20.54 6.13 -0.85
N MET A 16 -19.25 6.18 -1.22
CA MET A 16 -18.46 4.98 -1.49
C MET A 16 -18.24 4.12 -0.23
N THR A 17 -18.00 4.75 0.91
CA THR A 17 -17.87 4.00 2.18
C THR A 17 -19.19 3.46 2.69
N GLN A 18 -20.29 4.17 2.44
CA GLN A 18 -21.63 3.77 2.84
C GLN A 18 -22.19 2.68 1.93
N SER A 19 -21.98 2.74 0.60
CA SER A 19 -22.42 1.70 -0.34
C SER A 19 -21.72 0.35 -0.10
N MET A 20 -20.46 0.38 0.34
CA MET A 20 -19.68 -0.85 0.61
C MET A 20 -19.69 -1.28 2.09
N HIS A 21 -20.43 -0.59 2.97
CA HIS A 21 -20.39 -0.77 4.42
C HIS A 21 -18.94 -0.88 4.95
N LEU A 22 -18.06 0.00 4.48
CA LEU A 22 -16.63 0.00 4.77
C LEU A 22 -16.36 0.64 6.14
N ASN A 23 -16.03 -0.21 7.10
CA ASN A 23 -15.45 0.19 8.37
C ASN A 23 -13.91 0.09 8.30
N ALA A 24 -13.17 0.77 9.19
CA ALA A 24 -11.70 0.74 9.24
C ALA A 24 -11.14 -0.69 9.23
N LYS A 25 -11.83 -1.63 9.89
CA LYS A 25 -11.51 -3.07 9.87
C LYS A 25 -11.57 -3.69 8.48
N LYS A 26 -12.59 -3.37 7.70
CA LYS A 26 -12.74 -3.88 6.33
C LYS A 26 -11.72 -3.25 5.40
N ILE A 27 -11.46 -1.94 5.56
CA ILE A 27 -10.46 -1.22 4.76
C ILE A 27 -9.08 -1.85 4.95
N ILE A 28 -8.63 -2.03 6.20
CA ILE A 28 -7.31 -2.64 6.45
C ILE A 28 -7.28 -4.10 5.98
N ASN A 29 -8.39 -4.84 6.07
CA ASN A 29 -8.49 -6.19 5.50
C ASN A 29 -8.26 -6.18 3.98
N TRP A 30 -9.05 -5.39 3.25
CA TRP A 30 -8.93 -5.27 1.80
C TRP A 30 -7.54 -4.81 1.39
N TYR A 31 -7.03 -3.77 2.06
CA TYR A 31 -5.68 -3.25 1.84
C TYR A 31 -4.63 -4.35 2.00
N SER A 32 -4.71 -5.15 3.07
CA SER A 32 -3.79 -6.27 3.31
C SER A 32 -3.88 -7.34 2.23
N TYR A 33 -5.10 -7.69 1.79
CA TYR A 33 -5.30 -8.68 0.73
C TYR A 33 -4.76 -8.21 -0.61
N ILE A 34 -4.98 -6.95 -0.98
CA ILE A 34 -4.48 -6.41 -2.24
C ILE A 34 -2.97 -6.36 -2.24
N LEU A 35 -2.35 -5.87 -1.16
CA LEU A 35 -0.90 -5.90 -0.99
C LEU A 35 -0.32 -7.31 -1.02
N PHE A 36 -1.07 -8.31 -0.57
CA PHE A 36 -0.60 -9.69 -0.60
C PHE A 36 -0.79 -10.36 -1.98
N ILE A 37 -1.93 -10.13 -2.64
CA ILE A 37 -2.32 -10.82 -3.87
C ILE A 37 -1.66 -10.17 -5.10
N ALA A 38 -1.59 -8.83 -5.17
CA ALA A 38 -1.04 -8.16 -6.35
C ALA A 38 0.42 -8.57 -6.65
N PRO A 39 1.32 -8.68 -5.66
CA PRO A 39 2.66 -9.24 -5.87
C PRO A 39 2.68 -10.68 -6.37
N LEU A 40 1.75 -11.52 -5.89
CA LEU A 40 1.65 -12.92 -6.35
C LEU A 40 1.22 -12.98 -7.83
N LEU A 41 0.31 -12.10 -8.25
CA LEU A 41 -0.06 -11.97 -9.66
C LEU A 41 1.11 -11.47 -10.50
N PHE A 42 1.86 -10.48 -10.02
CA PHE A 42 3.09 -10.02 -10.67
C PHE A 42 4.10 -11.17 -10.84
N TRP A 43 4.25 -12.00 -9.82
CA TRP A 43 5.14 -13.16 -9.86
C TRP A 43 4.66 -14.24 -10.83
N ALA A 44 3.36 -14.50 -10.87
CA ALA A 44 2.76 -15.39 -11.86
C ALA A 44 3.00 -14.88 -13.30
N LEU A 45 2.87 -13.57 -13.55
CA LEU A 45 3.15 -12.97 -14.86
C LEU A 45 4.62 -13.14 -15.27
N ILE A 46 5.55 -12.94 -14.35
CA ILE A 46 6.98 -13.17 -14.61
C ILE A 46 7.27 -14.65 -14.89
N ALA A 47 6.66 -15.57 -14.15
CA ALA A 47 6.79 -17.01 -14.38
C ALA A 47 6.22 -17.42 -15.75
N MET A 48 5.05 -16.89 -16.12
CA MET A 48 4.46 -17.12 -17.46
C MET A 48 5.37 -16.58 -18.56
N ARG A 49 5.92 -15.38 -18.38
CA ARG A 49 6.85 -14.79 -19.34
C ARG A 49 8.12 -15.61 -19.48
N SER A 50 8.67 -16.11 -18.38
CA SER A 50 9.81 -17.03 -18.35
C SER A 50 9.53 -18.31 -19.14
N GLY A 51 8.34 -18.91 -18.96
CA GLY A 51 7.92 -20.07 -19.73
C GLY A 51 7.78 -19.78 -21.24
N ALA A 52 7.24 -18.61 -21.60
CA ALA A 52 7.03 -18.22 -22.99
C ALA A 52 8.33 -17.86 -23.72
N SER A 53 9.25 -17.16 -23.07
CA SER A 53 10.53 -16.75 -23.67
C SER A 53 11.63 -17.81 -23.55
N ARG A 54 11.39 -18.91 -22.80
CA ARG A 54 12.39 -19.92 -22.41
C ARG A 54 13.62 -19.32 -21.70
N GLU A 55 13.48 -18.10 -21.17
CA GLU A 55 14.52 -17.47 -20.37
C GLU A 55 14.25 -17.71 -18.90
N SER A 56 15.30 -17.85 -18.09
CA SER A 56 15.13 -17.93 -16.64
C SER A 56 14.57 -16.60 -16.09
N ILE A 57 13.78 -16.68 -15.01
CA ILE A 57 13.27 -15.51 -14.29
C ILE A 57 14.40 -14.53 -13.94
N GLN A 58 15.55 -15.05 -13.51
CA GLN A 58 16.74 -14.26 -13.22
C GLN A 58 17.23 -13.49 -14.46
N SER A 59 17.27 -14.12 -15.63
CA SER A 59 17.69 -13.46 -16.87
C SER A 59 16.74 -12.32 -17.25
N ILE A 60 15.42 -12.53 -17.12
CA ILE A 60 14.41 -11.50 -17.41
C ILE A 60 14.58 -10.29 -16.49
N ILE A 61 14.79 -10.52 -15.20
CA ILE A 61 14.99 -9.47 -14.19
C ILE A 61 16.27 -8.68 -14.49
N MET A 62 17.38 -9.37 -14.78
CA MET A 62 18.67 -8.71 -15.05
C MET A 62 18.68 -7.93 -16.37
N LYS A 63 17.91 -8.38 -17.37
CA LYS A 63 17.80 -7.70 -18.68
C LYS A 63 16.88 -6.48 -18.66
N GLN A 64 15.93 -6.44 -17.72
CA GLN A 64 14.91 -5.38 -17.68
C GLN A 64 14.89 -4.70 -16.31
N PRO A 65 15.59 -3.56 -16.16
CA PRO A 65 15.66 -2.82 -14.90
C PRO A 65 14.29 -2.49 -14.30
N VAL A 66 13.31 -2.18 -15.15
CA VAL A 66 11.92 -1.92 -14.72
C VAL A 66 11.29 -3.16 -14.06
N VAL A 67 11.55 -4.36 -14.58
CA VAL A 67 11.06 -5.63 -13.99
C VAL A 67 11.80 -5.92 -12.67
N ALA A 68 13.08 -5.59 -12.58
CA ALA A 68 13.84 -5.71 -11.33
C ALA A 68 13.28 -4.80 -10.24
N ILE A 69 13.03 -3.52 -10.55
CA ILE A 69 12.42 -2.58 -9.62
C ILE A 69 11.00 -3.02 -9.23
N GLY A 70 10.19 -3.46 -10.20
CA GLY A 70 8.87 -4.04 -9.95
C GLY A 70 8.92 -5.25 -9.02
N THR A 71 9.97 -6.08 -9.11
CA THR A 71 10.19 -7.22 -8.22
C THR A 71 10.49 -6.77 -6.79
N ILE A 72 11.30 -5.73 -6.60
CA ILE A 72 11.56 -5.16 -5.26
C ILE A 72 10.27 -4.64 -4.64
N ILE A 73 9.49 -3.86 -5.41
CA ILE A 73 8.19 -3.32 -4.98
C ILE A 73 7.25 -4.47 -4.59
N ALA A 74 7.14 -5.50 -5.44
CA ALA A 74 6.30 -6.67 -5.18
C ALA A 74 6.72 -7.39 -3.88
N ILE A 75 8.01 -7.56 -3.60
CA ILE A 75 8.48 -8.18 -2.36
C ILE A 75 8.09 -7.33 -1.14
N VAL A 76 8.31 -6.02 -1.20
CA VAL A 76 7.95 -5.11 -0.10
C VAL A 76 6.45 -5.14 0.18
N ASP A 77 5.64 -5.04 -0.87
CA ASP A 77 4.18 -5.08 -0.77
C ASP A 77 3.71 -6.43 -0.23
N PHE A 78 4.31 -7.55 -0.68
CA PHE A 78 3.96 -8.89 -0.22
C PHE A 78 4.24 -9.07 1.27
N VAL A 79 5.46 -8.71 1.71
CA VAL A 79 5.86 -8.81 3.12
C VAL A 79 4.98 -7.92 4.00
N LEU A 80 4.70 -6.71 3.55
CA LEU A 80 3.84 -5.78 4.28
C LEU A 80 2.40 -6.28 4.35
N GLY A 81 1.84 -6.74 3.23
CA GLY A 81 0.51 -7.34 3.14
C GLY A 81 0.39 -8.54 4.08
N TYR A 82 1.37 -9.44 4.06
CA TYR A 82 1.43 -10.59 4.96
C TYR A 82 1.52 -10.19 6.43
N TYR A 83 2.40 -9.24 6.77
CA TYR A 83 2.54 -8.75 8.14
C TYR A 83 1.24 -8.14 8.66
N LEU A 84 0.57 -7.34 7.83
CA LEU A 84 -0.74 -6.79 8.15
C LEU A 84 -1.75 -7.92 8.34
N LEU A 85 -1.78 -8.93 7.47
CA LEU A 85 -2.70 -10.06 7.59
C LEU A 85 -2.64 -10.74 8.96
N LEU A 86 -1.44 -10.89 9.52
CA LEU A 86 -1.22 -11.49 10.84
C LEU A 86 -1.46 -10.52 12.01
N ASN A 87 -1.07 -9.26 11.87
CA ASN A 87 -0.99 -8.30 12.97
C ASN A 87 -2.08 -7.22 12.97
N LYS A 88 -3.14 -7.36 12.16
CA LYS A 88 -4.24 -6.37 11.97
C LYS A 88 -4.69 -5.67 13.26
N LYS A 89 -4.90 -6.46 14.32
CA LYS A 89 -5.39 -5.94 15.61
C LYS A 89 -4.45 -4.88 16.18
N LYS A 90 -3.13 -5.08 16.07
CA LYS A 90 -2.09 -4.16 16.59
C LYS A 90 -2.14 -2.79 15.90
N PHE A 91 -2.46 -2.76 14.61
CA PHE A 91 -2.60 -1.51 13.85
C PHE A 91 -3.88 -0.74 14.19
N MET A 92 -4.91 -1.42 14.69
CA MET A 92 -6.22 -0.82 15.00
C MET A 92 -6.37 -0.39 16.45
N VAL A 93 -5.41 -0.69 17.33
CA VAL A 93 -5.47 -0.35 18.78
C VAL A 93 -5.48 1.16 18.99
N ASN A 94 -4.66 1.89 18.25
CA ASN A 94 -4.50 3.33 18.39
C ASN A 94 -4.74 4.04 17.05
N ARG A 95 -5.66 5.01 17.07
CA ARG A 95 -5.94 5.91 15.93
C ARG A 95 -4.68 6.55 15.33
N GLN A 96 -3.71 6.96 16.15
CA GLN A 96 -2.48 7.58 15.66
C GLN A 96 -1.60 6.59 14.90
N THR A 97 -1.42 5.37 15.42
CA THR A 97 -0.68 4.30 14.75
C THR A 97 -1.32 3.93 13.41
N TYR A 98 -2.64 3.75 13.41
CA TYR A 98 -3.38 3.45 12.20
C TYR A 98 -3.25 4.57 11.15
N ARG A 99 -3.42 5.83 11.58
CA ARG A 99 -3.34 6.98 10.68
C ARG A 99 -1.93 7.17 10.12
N PHE A 100 -0.90 7.02 10.96
CA PHE A 100 0.49 7.13 10.53
C PHE A 100 0.82 6.08 9.46
N PHE A 101 0.43 4.83 9.71
CA PHE A 101 0.56 3.75 8.74
C PHE A 101 -0.13 4.11 7.42
N MET A 102 -1.41 4.52 7.45
CA MET A 102 -2.15 4.87 6.23
C MET A 102 -1.54 6.06 5.47
N VAL A 103 -0.96 7.05 6.16
CA VAL A 103 -0.26 8.18 5.50
C VAL A 103 1.03 7.71 4.81
N SER A 104 1.86 6.92 5.51
CA SER A 104 3.10 6.37 4.93
C SER A 104 2.77 5.54 3.69
N GLN A 105 1.74 4.71 3.80
CA GLN A 105 1.25 3.88 2.71
C GLN A 105 0.69 4.69 1.55
N LEU A 106 -0.08 5.75 1.80
CA LEU A 106 -0.55 6.60 0.72
C LEU A 106 0.60 7.14 -0.13
N ILE A 107 1.63 7.68 0.54
CA ILE A 107 2.80 8.24 -0.13
C ILE A 107 3.52 7.14 -0.93
N GLY A 108 3.85 6.02 -0.27
CA GLY A 108 4.58 4.92 -0.91
C GLY A 108 3.83 4.32 -2.11
N GLN A 109 2.51 4.14 -2.01
CA GLN A 109 1.70 3.49 -3.04
C GLN A 109 1.44 4.42 -4.24
N ILE A 110 1.35 5.74 -4.04
CA ILE A 110 1.32 6.71 -5.15
C ILE A 110 2.63 6.67 -5.93
N VAL A 111 3.75 6.64 -5.20
CA VAL A 111 5.12 6.62 -5.75
C VAL A 111 5.34 5.41 -6.68
N VAL A 112 4.77 4.26 -6.34
CA VAL A 112 4.89 3.04 -7.17
C VAL A 112 3.70 2.79 -8.10
N GLY A 113 2.78 3.75 -8.22
CA GLY A 113 1.64 3.66 -9.13
C GLY A 113 0.51 2.70 -8.71
N ASN A 114 0.52 2.19 -7.47
CA ASN A 114 -0.55 1.35 -6.94
C ASN A 114 -1.73 2.21 -6.44
N LEU A 115 -2.49 2.73 -7.40
CA LEU A 115 -3.61 3.66 -7.15
C LEU A 115 -4.73 3.03 -6.30
N LEU A 116 -4.92 1.73 -6.40
CA LEU A 116 -5.97 1.03 -5.64
C LEU A 116 -5.65 1.01 -4.14
N CYS A 117 -4.41 0.69 -3.77
CA CYS A 117 -3.94 0.83 -2.39
C CYS A 117 -3.96 2.29 -1.92
N ALA A 118 -3.59 3.25 -2.77
CA ALA A 118 -3.66 4.68 -2.44
C ALA A 118 -5.09 5.14 -2.08
N ILE A 119 -6.09 4.74 -2.87
CA ILE A 119 -7.51 5.06 -2.58
C ILE A 119 -7.94 4.43 -1.24
N LEU A 120 -7.58 3.17 -0.99
CA LEU A 120 -7.88 2.51 0.27
C LEU A 120 -7.19 3.17 1.47
N ALA A 121 -5.97 3.68 1.29
CA ALA A 121 -5.27 4.44 2.32
C ALA A 121 -5.98 5.76 2.64
N ILE A 122 -6.47 6.49 1.63
CA ILE A 122 -7.29 7.71 1.82
C ILE A 122 -8.57 7.39 2.60
N LEU A 123 -9.29 6.34 2.18
CA LEU A 123 -10.48 5.86 2.88
C LEU A 123 -10.18 5.44 4.31
N GLY A 124 -9.04 4.78 4.51
CA GLY A 124 -8.52 4.40 5.81
C GLY A 124 -8.37 5.62 6.70
N MET A 125 -7.65 6.65 6.24
CA MET A 125 -7.48 7.90 6.99
C MET A 125 -8.80 8.58 7.35
N TYR A 126 -9.76 8.62 6.42
CA TYR A 126 -11.08 9.20 6.67
C TYR A 126 -11.81 8.46 7.81
N LYS A 127 -11.80 7.12 7.78
CA LYS A 127 -12.41 6.27 8.83
C LYS A 127 -11.57 6.11 10.09
N ALA A 128 -10.32 6.56 10.09
CA ALA A 128 -9.46 6.54 11.29
C ALA A 128 -10.07 7.38 12.43
N THR A 129 -10.89 8.38 12.11
CA THR A 129 -11.65 9.21 13.07
C THR A 129 -12.57 8.40 13.98
N ALA A 130 -13.07 7.23 13.52
CA ALA A 130 -13.92 6.34 14.28
C ALA A 130 -13.16 5.43 15.27
N LEU A 131 -11.82 5.41 15.21
CA LEU A 131 -10.99 4.65 16.15
C LEU A 131 -10.78 5.44 17.44
N LYS A 132 -10.75 4.73 18.57
CA LYS A 132 -10.43 5.33 19.87
C LYS A 132 -9.03 5.94 19.82
N LYS A 133 -8.91 7.17 20.33
CA LYS A 133 -7.61 7.80 20.59
C LYS A 133 -7.17 7.31 21.97
N THR A 134 -6.28 6.32 21.98
CA THR A 134 -5.67 5.81 23.21
C THR A 134 -4.49 6.70 23.59
N GLN A 135 -4.26 6.89 24.89
CA GLN A 135 -3.12 7.67 25.41
C GLN A 135 -1.78 6.93 25.24
N ASP A 136 -1.83 5.65 24.85
CA ASP A 136 -0.67 4.83 24.58
C ASP A 136 0.17 5.35 23.43
N ASN A 137 1.49 5.32 23.63
CA ASN A 137 2.46 5.67 22.60
C ASN A 137 2.26 4.83 21.34
N VAL A 138 2.55 5.44 20.19
CA VAL A 138 2.48 4.78 18.88
C VAL A 138 3.41 3.57 18.88
N ASN A 139 2.94 2.42 18.39
CA ASN A 139 3.74 1.21 18.38
C ASN A 139 5.02 1.41 17.53
N PRO A 140 6.23 1.37 18.13
CA PRO A 140 7.48 1.72 17.45
C PRO A 140 7.82 0.74 16.32
N VAL A 141 7.44 -0.53 16.45
CA VAL A 141 7.65 -1.54 15.40
C VAL A 141 6.82 -1.21 14.16
N ILE A 142 5.57 -0.77 14.35
CA ILE A 142 4.70 -0.37 13.24
C ILE A 142 5.24 0.89 12.56
N ILE A 143 5.73 1.86 13.32
CA ILE A 143 6.39 3.05 12.76
C ILE A 143 7.60 2.65 11.94
N ALA A 144 8.49 1.83 12.49
CA ALA A 144 9.71 1.39 11.80
C ALA A 144 9.39 0.70 10.47
N ILE A 145 8.43 -0.23 10.46
CA ILE A 145 7.98 -0.92 9.23
C ILE A 145 7.37 0.08 8.23
N SER A 146 6.57 1.03 8.70
CA SER A 146 5.93 2.05 7.85
C SER A 146 6.96 2.99 7.22
N ILE A 147 8.00 3.37 7.96
CA ILE A 147 9.09 4.21 7.45
C ILE A 147 9.97 3.41 6.50
N ALA A 148 10.38 2.19 6.87
CA ALA A 148 11.22 1.34 6.05
C ALA A 148 10.56 1.06 4.69
N SER A 149 9.29 0.68 4.68
CA SER A 149 8.54 0.48 3.43
C SER A 149 8.46 1.76 2.60
N ALA A 150 8.13 2.91 3.20
CA ALA A 150 8.09 4.18 2.48
C ALA A 150 9.44 4.57 1.87
N VAL A 151 10.55 4.38 2.60
CA VAL A 151 11.91 4.68 2.12
C VAL A 151 12.30 3.77 0.97
N ILE A 152 12.02 2.46 1.05
CA ILE A 152 12.33 1.52 -0.03
C ILE A 152 11.52 1.85 -1.29
N LEU A 153 10.22 2.13 -1.15
CA LEU A 153 9.36 2.50 -2.28
C LEU A 153 9.79 3.84 -2.91
N ALA A 154 10.17 4.83 -2.08
CA ALA A 154 10.75 6.09 -2.58
C ALA A 154 12.08 5.87 -3.31
N GLY A 155 12.95 5.00 -2.80
CA GLY A 155 14.18 4.60 -3.48
C GLY A 155 13.91 3.94 -4.84
N CYS A 156 12.86 3.12 -4.94
CA CYS A 156 12.45 2.52 -6.22
C CYS A 156 12.05 3.59 -7.25
N LEU A 157 11.35 4.66 -6.85
CA LEU A 157 11.05 5.77 -7.75
C LEU A 157 12.31 6.50 -8.21
N VAL A 158 13.26 6.75 -7.32
CA VAL A 158 14.55 7.36 -7.71
C VAL A 158 15.25 6.49 -8.76
N LEU A 159 15.26 5.17 -8.58
CA LEU A 159 15.83 4.24 -9.57
C LEU A 159 15.08 4.28 -10.91
N ILE A 160 13.75 4.37 -10.89
CA ILE A 160 12.95 4.52 -12.13
C ILE A 160 13.31 5.82 -12.83
N LEU A 161 13.35 6.94 -12.11
CA LEU A 161 13.71 8.23 -12.70
C LEU A 161 15.12 8.20 -13.30
N LEU A 162 16.09 7.60 -12.60
CA LEU A 162 17.46 7.43 -13.12
C LEU A 162 17.57 6.54 -14.35
N LEU A 163 16.58 5.68 -14.62
CA LEU A 163 16.54 4.86 -15.84
C LEU A 163 15.92 5.60 -17.03
N GLU A 164 15.12 6.64 -16.78
CA GLU A 164 14.47 7.44 -17.83
C GLU A 164 15.34 8.62 -18.30
N PHE A 165 16.44 8.93 -17.61
CA PHE A 165 17.44 9.95 -17.97
C PHE A 165 18.75 9.31 -18.43
#